data_AF-F8NHQ7-F1
#
_entry.id   AF-F8NHQ7-F1
#
_cell.length_a   1.000
_cell.length_b   1.000
_cell.length_c   1.000
_cell.angle_alpha   90.00
_cell.angle_beta   90.00
_cell.angle_gamma   90.00
#
_symmetry.space_group_name_H-M   'P 1'
#
loop_
_entity.id
_entity.type
_entity.pdbx_description
1 polymer ?
#
loop_
_entity_poly.entity_id
_entity_poly.type
_entity_poly.pdbx_seq_one_letter_code
_entity_poly.pdbx_strand_id
1 'polypeptide(L)'
;MLPRTPSMAANTTFRFLITFLCFISLAYAQNASNRPGTIETWHLVTCQPVGDCEPCPEYARHEPFCQPFGNRQLVRCPPAPSSPPSPYQTTSPLSTSSSDHLASPLIGRIPAWESCGRNLAKERGDFYEFIACNLIFAAVALGLTYVRSQRAEANQARQLAARIGLVRGGEGHAVADE
;
A
#
# COMPACT_ATOMS: atom_id res chain seq x y z
N MET A 1 -44.19 22.42 -27.15
CA MET A 1 -43.39 22.26 -25.92
C MET A 1 -43.23 20.77 -25.66
N LEU A 2 -42.08 20.19 -26.01
CA LEU A 2 -41.76 18.79 -25.72
C LEU A 2 -40.95 18.72 -24.42
N PRO A 3 -41.27 17.81 -23.49
CA PRO A 3 -40.61 17.76 -22.20
C PRO A 3 -39.20 17.17 -22.35
N ARG A 4 -38.19 17.88 -21.82
CA ARG A 4 -36.85 17.35 -21.59
C ARG A 4 -36.95 16.16 -20.63
N THR A 5 -36.70 14.96 -21.12
CA THR A 5 -36.54 13.80 -20.25
C THR A 5 -35.27 13.94 -19.40
N PRO A 6 -35.31 13.64 -18.10
CA PRO A 6 -34.12 13.69 -17.26
C PRO A 6 -33.14 12.58 -17.65
N SER A 7 -31.88 13.00 -17.80
CA SER A 7 -30.68 12.24 -18.13
C SER A 7 -30.59 10.86 -17.47
N MET A 8 -30.86 9.78 -18.22
CA MET A 8 -30.56 8.40 -17.78
C MET A 8 -29.04 8.16 -17.58
N ALA A 9 -28.19 8.98 -18.21
CA ALA A 9 -26.73 8.94 -18.07
C ALA A 9 -26.25 9.39 -16.68
N ALA A 10 -26.99 10.26 -15.99
CA ALA A 10 -26.66 10.69 -14.63
C ALA A 10 -26.86 9.58 -13.60
N ASN A 11 -27.86 8.71 -13.81
CA ASN A 11 -28.19 7.64 -12.87
C ASN A 11 -27.20 6.45 -12.98
N THR A 12 -26.72 6.15 -14.19
CA THR A 12 -25.71 5.10 -14.41
C THR A 12 -24.34 5.53 -13.90
N THR A 13 -23.90 6.75 -14.18
CA THR A 13 -22.64 7.30 -13.66
C THR A 13 -22.62 7.38 -12.13
N PHE A 14 -23.73 7.77 -11.51
CA PHE A 14 -23.87 7.78 -10.05
C PHE A 14 -23.80 6.36 -9.44
N ARG A 15 -24.41 5.36 -10.10
CA ARG A 15 -24.30 3.96 -9.67
C ARG A 15 -22.88 3.41 -9.78
N PHE A 16 -22.15 3.74 -10.85
CA PHE A 16 -20.74 3.36 -10.99
C PHE A 16 -19.84 4.03 -9.94
N LEU A 17 -20.07 5.30 -9.62
CA LEU A 17 -19.34 5.99 -8.55
C LEU A 17 -19.61 5.36 -7.18
N ILE A 18 -20.86 5.03 -6.87
CA ILE A 18 -21.21 4.40 -5.59
C ILE A 18 -20.60 3.00 -5.47
N THR A 19 -20.68 2.17 -6.51
CA THR A 19 -20.06 0.83 -6.47
C THR A 19 -18.54 0.93 -6.34
N PHE A 20 -17.92 1.86 -7.04
CA PHE A 20 -16.49 2.13 -6.97
C PHE A 20 -16.05 2.60 -5.57
N LEU A 21 -16.76 3.55 -4.96
CA LEU A 21 -16.49 4.02 -3.60
C LEU A 21 -16.73 2.93 -2.53
N CYS A 22 -17.73 2.05 -2.72
CA CYS A 22 -17.95 0.88 -1.88
C CYS A 22 -16.77 -0.10 -1.95
N PHE A 23 -16.24 -0.37 -3.15
CA PHE A 23 -15.08 -1.23 -3.34
C PHE A 23 -13.83 -0.66 -2.66
N ILE A 24 -13.61 0.66 -2.76
CA ILE A 24 -12.52 1.34 -2.04
C ILE A 24 -12.69 1.15 -0.53
N SER A 25 -13.90 1.37 0.00
CA SER A 25 -14.19 1.24 1.43
C SER A 25 -13.97 -0.19 1.95
N LEU A 26 -14.35 -1.22 1.17
CA LEU A 26 -14.09 -2.63 1.49
C LEU A 26 -12.58 -2.95 1.49
N ALA A 27 -11.81 -2.37 0.57
CA ALA A 27 -10.37 -2.55 0.51
C ALA A 27 -9.66 -1.94 1.75
N TYR A 28 -10.15 -0.83 2.28
CA TYR A 28 -9.62 -0.23 3.52
C TYR A 28 -9.91 -1.08 4.77
N ALA A 29 -11.01 -1.83 4.79
CA ALA A 29 -11.47 -2.57 5.98
C ALA A 29 -10.72 -3.88 6.26
N GLN A 30 -9.89 -4.38 5.34
CA GLN A 30 -9.25 -5.70 5.46
C GLN A 30 -7.99 -5.74 6.35
N ASN A 31 -7.65 -4.66 7.05
CA ASN A 31 -6.33 -4.48 7.65
C ASN A 31 -6.21 -4.81 9.15
N ALA A 32 -7.07 -5.66 9.69
CA ALA A 32 -6.97 -6.13 11.07
C ALA A 32 -6.84 -7.66 11.13
N SER A 33 -5.60 -8.16 11.11
CA SER A 33 -5.31 -9.55 11.44
C SER A 33 -4.06 -9.63 12.31
N ASN A 34 -4.26 -9.57 13.63
CA ASN A 34 -3.30 -10.02 14.62
C ASN A 34 -3.71 -11.43 15.03
N ARG A 35 -2.91 -12.44 14.67
CA ARG A 35 -3.06 -13.80 15.17
C ARG A 35 -2.02 -14.06 16.26
N PRO A 36 -2.41 -14.46 17.48
CA PRO A 36 -1.47 -14.99 18.46
C PRO A 36 -1.27 -16.49 18.21
N GLY A 37 -0.02 -16.92 18.03
CA GLY A 37 0.36 -18.33 17.98
C GLY A 37 0.85 -18.82 19.35
N THR A 38 0.26 -19.89 19.87
CA THR A 38 0.59 -20.51 21.16
C THR A 38 1.49 -21.75 21.01
N ILE A 39 2.72 -21.61 21.53
CA ILE A 39 3.60 -22.50 22.33
C ILE A 39 3.58 -24.04 22.09
N GLU A 40 4.71 -24.56 21.59
CA GLU A 40 5.25 -25.88 21.95
C GLU A 40 6.59 -25.71 22.71
N THR A 41 6.70 -26.40 23.85
CA THR A 41 7.85 -26.36 24.77
C THR A 41 8.98 -27.28 24.32
N TRP A 42 9.98 -26.70 23.67
CA TRP A 42 11.39 -27.11 23.78
C TRP A 42 12.10 -26.03 24.60
N HIS A 43 13.17 -26.36 25.34
CA HIS A 43 14.07 -25.35 25.93
C HIS A 43 14.88 -24.64 24.82
N LEU A 44 14.17 -24.03 23.88
CA LEU A 44 14.68 -23.11 22.89
C LEU A 44 14.96 -21.81 23.63
N VAL A 45 16.20 -21.35 23.57
CA VAL A 45 16.54 -19.99 24.00
C VAL A 45 15.89 -19.04 22.99
N THR A 46 14.67 -18.60 23.30
CA THR A 46 13.93 -17.66 22.46
C THR A 46 14.39 -16.24 22.77
N CYS A 47 15.03 -15.60 21.79
CA CYS A 47 15.33 -14.17 21.86
C CYS A 47 14.04 -13.36 21.72
N GLN A 48 13.96 -12.22 22.42
CA GLN A 48 12.77 -11.36 22.39
C GLN A 48 13.04 -10.13 21.53
N PRO A 49 12.11 -9.73 20.65
CA PRO A 49 12.23 -8.49 19.86
C PRO A 49 12.10 -7.27 20.76
N VAL A 50 12.91 -6.24 20.45
CA VAL A 50 13.05 -5.02 21.24
C VAL A 50 12.92 -3.75 20.40
N GLY A 51 13.12 -3.83 19.09
CA GLY A 51 12.94 -2.71 18.16
C GLY A 51 11.85 -2.97 17.13
N ASP A 52 11.62 -2.01 16.25
CA ASP A 52 10.79 -2.20 15.07
C ASP A 52 11.53 -2.98 13.97
N CYS A 53 10.78 -3.48 12.98
CA CYS A 53 11.33 -4.11 11.79
C CYS A 53 11.80 -3.02 10.82
N GLU A 54 13.12 -2.89 10.65
CA GLU A 54 13.76 -1.85 9.84
C GLU A 54 14.40 -2.44 8.57
N PRO A 55 14.50 -1.67 7.48
CA PRO A 55 15.23 -2.11 6.30
C PRO A 55 16.70 -2.30 6.61
N CYS A 56 17.28 -3.38 6.09
CA CYS A 56 18.70 -3.61 6.23
C CYS A 56 19.52 -2.56 5.48
N PRO A 57 20.62 -2.09 6.06
CA PRO A 57 21.54 -1.22 5.34
C PRO A 57 22.20 -1.99 4.19
N GLU A 58 22.56 -1.27 3.13
CA GLU A 58 23.05 -1.85 1.86
C GLU A 58 24.18 -2.87 2.08
N TYR A 59 25.14 -2.51 2.95
CA TYR A 59 26.31 -3.33 3.23
C TYR A 59 25.97 -4.65 3.95
N ALA A 60 24.84 -4.75 4.64
CA ALA A 60 24.44 -5.92 5.42
C ALA A 60 23.31 -6.73 4.77
N ARG A 61 22.82 -6.33 3.59
CA ARG A 61 21.69 -7.02 2.92
C ARG A 61 21.97 -8.51 2.65
N HIS A 62 23.24 -8.86 2.47
CA HIS A 62 23.69 -10.24 2.22
C HIS A 62 23.77 -11.09 3.50
N GLU A 63 23.68 -10.48 4.68
CA GLU A 63 23.74 -11.18 5.96
C GLU A 63 22.47 -12.00 6.20
N PRO A 64 22.56 -13.13 6.91
CA PRO A 64 21.42 -14.04 7.10
C PRO A 64 20.28 -13.38 7.89
N PHE A 65 20.57 -12.46 8.81
CA PHE A 65 19.54 -11.71 9.56
C PHE A 65 18.75 -10.72 8.69
N CYS A 66 19.14 -10.54 7.43
CA CYS A 66 18.40 -9.73 6.46
C CYS A 66 17.60 -10.57 5.47
N GLN A 67 17.75 -11.89 5.46
CA GLN A 67 17.07 -12.75 4.49
C GLN A 67 15.78 -13.32 5.07
N PRO A 68 14.72 -13.52 4.25
CA PRO A 68 14.63 -13.25 2.80
C PRO A 68 14.13 -11.85 2.44
N PHE A 69 13.65 -11.06 3.40
CA PHE A 69 12.85 -9.86 3.12
C PHE A 69 13.66 -8.56 3.05
N GLY A 70 14.96 -8.61 3.33
CA GLY A 70 15.82 -7.43 3.40
C GLY A 70 15.55 -6.56 4.63
N ASN A 71 14.85 -7.07 5.65
CA ASN A 71 14.53 -6.35 6.88
C ASN A 71 15.09 -7.08 8.10
N ARG A 72 15.50 -6.31 9.11
CA ARG A 72 16.02 -6.81 10.38
C ARG A 72 15.32 -6.16 11.57
N GLN A 73 15.32 -6.86 12.69
CA GLN A 73 14.80 -6.37 13.96
C GLN A 73 15.80 -6.63 15.09
N LEU A 74 15.92 -5.67 16.00
CA LEU A 74 16.78 -5.80 17.17
C LEU A 74 16.13 -6.76 18.16
N VAL A 75 16.87 -7.77 18.59
CA VAL A 75 16.47 -8.71 19.64
C VAL A 75 17.39 -8.64 20.85
N ARG A 76 16.85 -9.08 21.99
CA ARG A 76 17.61 -9.37 23.20
C ARG A 76 17.48 -10.85 23.53
N CYS A 77 18.61 -11.53 23.56
CA CYS A 77 18.70 -12.93 23.97
C CYS A 77 19.12 -13.03 25.45
N PRO A 78 18.56 -13.97 26.23
CA PRO A 78 19.07 -14.23 27.58
C PRO A 78 20.49 -14.82 27.52
N PRO A 79 21.31 -14.62 28.56
CA PRO A 79 22.64 -15.21 28.61
C PRO A 79 22.54 -16.74 28.59
N ALA A 80 23.44 -17.40 27.87
CA ALA A 80 23.49 -18.85 27.86
C ALA A 80 23.66 -19.38 29.30
N PRO A 81 22.99 -20.47 29.68
CA PRO A 81 23.27 -21.12 30.96
C PRO A 81 24.74 -21.52 30.95
N SER A 82 25.53 -20.92 31.85
CA SER A 82 26.95 -21.22 32.01
C SER A 82 27.13 -22.73 32.16
N SER A 83 27.94 -23.36 31.31
CA SER A 83 28.59 -24.61 31.66
C SER A 83 29.27 -24.42 33.02
N PRO A 84 29.29 -25.45 33.90
CA PRO A 84 29.93 -25.32 35.20
C PRO A 84 31.39 -24.87 35.02
N PRO A 85 31.94 -24.03 35.92
CA PRO A 85 33.32 -23.58 35.82
C PRO A 85 34.23 -24.81 35.74
N SER A 86 34.97 -24.94 34.63
CA SER A 86 36.01 -25.96 34.51
C SER A 86 37.03 -25.74 35.64
N PRO A 87 37.30 -26.73 36.51
CA PRO A 87 38.21 -26.58 37.64
C PRO A 87 39.70 -26.67 37.25
N TYR A 88 40.03 -26.66 35.96
CA TYR A 88 41.41 -26.69 35.50
C TYR A 88 41.73 -25.44 34.68
N GLN A 89 42.42 -24.49 35.30
CA GLN A 89 43.75 -24.07 34.83
C GLN A 89 44.47 -23.17 35.83
N THR A 90 45.34 -23.86 36.56
CA THR A 90 46.52 -23.44 37.32
C THR A 90 47.43 -22.48 36.54
N THR A 91 47.74 -21.34 37.16
CA THR A 91 48.94 -20.47 37.03
C THR A 91 49.84 -20.59 35.78
N SER A 92 49.94 -19.50 34.99
CA SER A 92 51.20 -18.79 34.63
C SER A 92 50.97 -17.62 33.62
N PRO A 93 51.90 -16.64 33.51
CA PRO A 93 51.55 -15.23 33.27
C PRO A 93 51.82 -14.71 31.85
N LEU A 94 51.23 -13.52 31.59
CA LEU A 94 51.66 -12.46 30.67
C LEU A 94 51.52 -12.69 29.15
N SER A 95 50.55 -12.02 28.55
CA SER A 95 50.76 -11.20 27.34
C SER A 95 49.65 -10.16 27.20
N THR A 96 50.09 -8.92 27.19
CA THR A 96 49.35 -7.67 27.13
C THR A 96 48.78 -7.45 25.72
N SER A 97 47.46 -7.30 25.59
CA SER A 97 46.86 -6.40 24.60
C SER A 97 45.53 -5.87 25.13
N SER A 98 45.59 -4.61 25.54
CA SER A 98 44.53 -3.71 25.96
C SER A 98 43.34 -3.64 25.00
N SER A 99 42.13 -3.81 25.52
CA SER A 99 40.95 -2.93 25.26
C SER A 99 39.78 -3.34 26.16
N ASP A 100 39.54 -2.54 27.21
CA ASP A 100 38.25 -2.28 27.87
C ASP A 100 37.27 -3.44 28.10
N HIS A 101 37.68 -4.42 28.89
CA HIS A 101 36.77 -5.36 29.56
C HIS A 101 36.30 -4.83 30.93
N LEU A 102 35.76 -3.61 30.96
CA LEU A 102 35.00 -3.11 32.11
C LEU A 102 33.49 -3.30 31.86
N ALA A 103 33.11 -4.54 31.50
CA ALA A 103 31.72 -4.98 31.50
C ALA A 103 31.42 -5.61 32.87
N SER A 104 30.90 -4.75 33.74
CA SER A 104 30.31 -5.07 35.05
C SER A 104 29.40 -6.31 35.02
N PRO A 105 29.35 -7.13 36.09
CA PRO A 105 28.50 -8.32 36.16
C PRO A 105 27.05 -7.90 36.48
N LEU A 106 26.32 -7.45 35.45
CA LEU A 106 24.88 -7.19 35.51
C LEU A 106 24.19 -7.96 34.39
N ILE A 107 23.73 -9.18 34.72
CA ILE A 107 22.52 -9.84 34.17
C ILE A 107 22.35 -9.54 32.66
N GLY A 108 23.29 -10.07 31.86
CA GLY A 108 23.59 -9.64 30.50
C GLY A 108 22.68 -10.26 29.43
N ARG A 109 21.77 -9.46 28.88
CA ARG A 109 21.12 -9.78 27.59
C ARG A 109 21.98 -9.25 26.45
N ILE A 110 22.38 -10.13 25.52
CA ILE A 110 23.23 -9.77 24.37
C ILE A 110 22.33 -9.17 23.27
N PRO A 111 22.61 -7.96 22.77
CA PRO A 111 21.90 -7.41 21.62
C PRO A 111 22.29 -8.18 20.35
N ALA A 112 21.30 -8.61 19.58
CA ALA A 112 21.51 -9.28 18.31
C ALA A 112 20.47 -8.83 17.28
N TRP A 113 20.69 -9.18 16.01
CA TRP A 113 19.77 -8.89 14.92
C TRP A 113 19.14 -10.19 14.43
N GLU A 114 17.83 -10.16 14.19
CA GLU A 114 17.11 -11.25 13.55
C GLU A 114 16.37 -10.78 12.30
N SER A 115 16.08 -11.73 11.42
CA SER A 115 15.21 -11.50 10.26
C SER A 115 13.78 -11.23 10.73
N CYS A 116 13.18 -10.16 10.25
CA CYS A 116 11.78 -9.87 10.50
C CYS A 116 10.95 -9.91 9.21
N GLY A 117 9.63 -9.80 9.36
CA GLY A 117 8.68 -9.88 8.26
C GLY A 117 8.79 -8.72 7.27
N ARG A 118 7.89 -8.75 6.28
CA ARG A 118 7.70 -7.65 5.33
C ARG A 118 7.12 -6.44 6.06
N ASN A 119 7.61 -5.24 5.76
CA ASN A 119 7.02 -4.01 6.26
C ASN A 119 5.74 -3.70 5.48
N LEU A 120 4.61 -4.25 5.94
CA LEU A 120 3.31 -4.07 5.32
C LEU A 120 2.85 -2.62 5.25
N ALA A 121 3.28 -1.75 6.17
CA ALA A 121 2.91 -0.34 6.14
C ALA A 121 3.48 0.37 4.92
N LYS A 122 4.76 0.10 4.60
CA LYS A 122 5.43 0.64 3.44
C LYS A 122 4.89 0.06 2.14
N GLU A 123 4.81 -1.27 2.04
CA GLU A 123 4.36 -1.95 0.82
C GLU A 123 2.92 -1.59 0.43
N ARG A 124 2.04 -1.37 1.41
CA ARG A 124 0.67 -0.91 1.15
C ARG A 124 0.66 0.49 0.51
N GLY A 125 1.54 1.39 0.93
CA GLY A 125 1.67 2.72 0.32
C GLY A 125 2.01 2.62 -1.17
N ASP A 126 3.06 1.87 -1.48
CA ASP A 126 3.52 1.65 -2.86
C ASP A 126 2.42 0.98 -3.73
N PHE A 127 1.68 0.03 -3.15
CA PHE A 127 0.56 -0.63 -3.83
C PHE A 127 -0.59 0.34 -4.15
N TYR A 128 -0.94 1.24 -3.22
CA TYR A 128 -1.99 2.22 -3.46
C TYR A 128 -1.58 3.30 -4.47
N GLU A 129 -0.30 3.66 -4.53
CA GLU A 129 0.21 4.55 -5.57
C GLU A 129 -0.01 3.96 -6.97
N PHE A 130 0.35 2.68 -7.15
CA PHE A 130 0.12 1.98 -8.40
C PHE A 130 -1.38 1.94 -8.77
N ILE A 131 -2.25 1.60 -7.81
CA ILE A 131 -3.70 1.59 -8.05
C ILE A 131 -4.18 2.98 -8.45
N ALA A 132 -3.82 4.03 -7.71
CA ALA A 132 -4.25 5.39 -7.97
C ALA A 132 -3.87 5.85 -9.38
N CYS A 133 -2.65 5.55 -9.83
CA CYS A 133 -2.20 5.83 -11.19
C CYS A 133 -3.08 5.15 -12.26
N ASN A 134 -3.40 3.87 -12.08
CA ASN A 134 -4.27 3.14 -13.02
C ASN A 134 -5.69 3.69 -13.05
N LEU A 135 -6.22 4.10 -11.88
CA LEU A 135 -7.54 4.71 -11.78
C LEU A 135 -7.61 6.06 -12.50
N ILE A 136 -6.54 6.87 -12.42
CA ILE A 136 -6.44 8.12 -13.17
C ILE A 136 -6.47 7.85 -14.67
N PHE A 137 -5.69 6.87 -15.16
CA PHE A 137 -5.73 6.51 -16.59
C PHE A 137 -7.11 6.02 -17.04
N ALA A 138 -7.77 5.19 -16.23
CA ALA A 138 -9.13 4.74 -16.50
C ALA A 138 -10.12 5.93 -16.55
N ALA A 139 -10.03 6.86 -15.61
CA ALA A 139 -10.88 8.05 -15.57
C ALA A 139 -10.66 8.95 -16.79
N VAL A 140 -9.42 9.16 -17.21
CA VAL A 140 -9.09 9.93 -18.42
C VAL A 140 -9.64 9.25 -19.67
N ALA A 141 -9.46 7.94 -19.80
CA ALA A 141 -9.99 7.18 -20.94
C ALA A 141 -11.52 7.27 -21.01
N LEU A 142 -12.22 7.10 -19.89
CA LEU A 142 -13.68 7.25 -19.80
C LEU A 142 -14.13 8.68 -20.09
N GLY A 143 -13.42 9.69 -19.58
CA GLY A 143 -13.72 11.09 -19.84
C GLY A 143 -13.61 11.42 -21.33
N LEU A 144 -12.56 10.95 -22.00
CA LEU A 144 -12.36 11.15 -23.43
C LEU A 144 -13.43 10.44 -24.26
N THR A 145 -13.76 9.19 -23.95
CA THR A 145 -14.81 8.45 -24.67
C THR A 145 -16.18 9.10 -24.46
N TYR A 146 -16.49 9.59 -23.26
CA TYR A 146 -17.72 10.32 -22.97
C TYR A 146 -17.81 11.65 -23.74
N VAL A 147 -16.74 12.45 -23.79
CA VAL A 147 -16.73 13.68 -24.59
C VAL A 147 -16.89 13.37 -26.08
N ARG A 148 -16.27 12.30 -26.57
CA ARG A 148 -16.42 11.87 -27.96
C ARG A 148 -17.83 11.39 -28.27
N SER A 149 -18.47 10.63 -27.37
CA SER A 149 -19.85 10.17 -27.58
C SER A 149 -20.81 11.35 -27.63
N GLN A 150 -20.67 12.32 -26.72
CA GLN A 150 -21.48 13.53 -26.71
C GLN A 150 -21.33 14.35 -27.99
N ARG A 151 -20.10 14.51 -28.48
CA ARG A 151 -19.84 15.21 -29.74
C ARG A 151 -20.43 14.46 -30.94
N ALA A 152 -20.35 13.13 -30.94
CA ALA A 152 -20.91 12.30 -32.01
C ALA A 152 -22.44 12.42 -32.07
N GLU A 153 -23.12 12.35 -30.92
CA GLU A 153 -24.57 12.52 -30.82
C GLU A 153 -25.02 13.91 -31.27
N ALA A 154 -24.32 14.97 -30.86
CA ALA A 154 -24.62 16.34 -31.29
C ALA A 154 -24.47 16.51 -32.81
N ASN A 155 -23.47 15.87 -33.43
CA ASN A 155 -23.27 15.91 -34.87
C ASN A 155 -24.34 15.12 -35.63
N GLN A 156 -24.75 13.95 -35.14
CA GLN A 156 -25.85 13.17 -35.72
C GLN A 156 -27.17 13.94 -35.64
N ALA A 157 -27.46 14.59 -34.51
CA ALA A 157 -28.63 15.44 -34.34
C ALA A 157 -28.65 16.60 -35.35
N ARG A 158 -27.49 17.24 -35.60
CA ARG A 158 -27.37 18.30 -36.62
C ARG A 158 -27.60 17.76 -38.04
N GLN A 159 -27.07 16.59 -38.38
CA GLN A 159 -27.29 15.96 -39.69
C GLN A 159 -28.76 15.58 -39.92
N LEU A 160 -29.43 15.07 -38.89
CA LEU A 160 -30.87 14.80 -38.92
C LEU A 160 -31.67 16.09 -39.12
N ALA A 161 -31.39 17.15 -38.38
CA ALA A 161 -32.07 18.44 -38.50
C ALA A 161 -31.87 19.09 -39.89
N ALA A 162 -30.66 18.99 -40.47
CA ALA A 162 -30.38 19.47 -41.82
C ALA A 162 -31.18 18.73 -42.90
N ARG A 163 -31.45 17.43 -42.69
CA ARG A 163 -32.28 16.63 -43.61
C ARG A 163 -33.79 16.87 -43.43
N ILE A 164 -34.23 17.21 -42.22
CA ILE A 164 -35.63 17.49 -41.91
C ILE A 164 -36.03 18.93 -42.31
N GLY A 165 -35.07 19.81 -42.63
CA GLY A 165 -35.38 21.14 -43.15
C GLY A 165 -36.01 22.08 -42.11
N LEU A 166 -35.64 21.96 -40.83
CA LEU A 166 -35.93 22.97 -39.79
C LEU A 166 -35.09 24.24 -40.02
N VAL A 167 -35.20 24.83 -41.22
CA VAL A 167 -34.78 26.21 -41.52
C VAL A 167 -35.83 27.11 -40.89
N ARG A 168 -35.47 27.68 -39.75
CA ARG A 168 -35.96 28.95 -39.18
C ARG A 168 -37.17 29.57 -39.90
N GLY A 169 -38.37 29.07 -39.63
CA GLY A 169 -39.61 29.79 -39.92
C GLY A 169 -39.72 30.96 -38.95
N GLY A 170 -39.40 32.17 -39.39
CA GLY A 170 -39.43 33.34 -38.51
C GLY A 170 -38.85 34.64 -39.08
N GLU A 171 -39.13 34.92 -40.35
CA GLU A 171 -39.06 36.24 -41.01
C GLU A 171 -40.14 36.11 -42.10
N GLY A 172 -41.28 36.79 -42.12
CA GLY A 172 -41.68 38.09 -41.60
C GLY A 172 -42.41 38.76 -42.77
N HIS A 173 -43.69 39.11 -42.61
CA HIS A 173 -44.44 40.06 -43.46
C HIS A 173 -44.59 39.66 -44.97
N ALA A 174 -45.77 39.51 -45.55
CA ALA A 174 -46.83 40.51 -45.59
C ALA A 174 -48.19 39.83 -45.86
N VAL A 175 -49.14 40.12 -44.99
CA VAL A 175 -50.55 40.19 -45.36
C VAL A 175 -50.69 41.52 -46.10
N ALA A 176 -51.00 41.46 -47.40
CA ALA A 176 -51.61 42.59 -48.10
C ALA A 176 -53.07 42.21 -48.31
N ASP A 177 -53.92 42.82 -47.51
CA ASP A 177 -55.37 42.86 -47.71
C ASP A 177 -55.70 43.65 -49.00
N GLU A 178 -56.69 43.11 -49.70
CA GLU A 178 -57.69 43.72 -50.60
C GLU A 178 -57.25 44.56 -51.82
#